data_AF-A0A8B6ZRA0-F1
#
_entry.id   AF-A0A8B6ZRA0-F1
#
_cell.length_a   1.000
_cell.length_b   1.000
_cell.length_c   1.000
_cell.angle_alpha   90.00
_cell.angle_beta   90.00
_cell.angle_gamma   90.00
#
_symmetry.space_group_name_H-M   'P 1'
#
loop_
_entity.id
_entity.type
_entity.pdbx_description
1 polymer ?
#
loop_
_entity_poly.entity_id
_entity_poly.type
_entity_poly.pdbx_seq_one_letter_code
_entity_poly.pdbx_strand_id
1 'polypeptide(L)'
;MARPWEEYFQLALQEKLSRKILEQKVHHFPPVLQLLEKKQELADADQALQTQKEVFQTKMAALQQRWQELEEKERELKGSFFRFDKFLQDAEARRSRFQEVPELVARFDGLANTQAALRRTEREQLAELEVARARLQRLRDTWQDEVLWQGQRRAQLQERLEEARERTLHWESKWIQIRNTAAEKTLLLGRTRMAALNLFQVVCQHRRQPPTLDLEDTEGQLEQVKLFIRDLSGMLASLPQAKP
;
A
#
# COMPACT_ATOMS: atom_id res chain seq x y z
N MET A 1 34.21 148.82 21.76
CA MET A 1 33.13 148.78 20.74
C MET A 1 31.99 147.99 21.34
N ALA A 2 30.93 148.68 21.76
CA ALA A 2 29.76 148.09 22.40
C ALA A 2 29.08 147.09 21.45
N ARG A 3 28.71 145.90 21.95
CA ARG A 3 27.81 145.02 21.20
C ARG A 3 26.43 145.72 21.08
N PRO A 4 25.81 145.71 19.89
CA PRO A 4 24.56 146.42 19.64
C PRO A 4 23.45 145.91 20.56
N TRP A 5 22.68 146.83 21.12
CA TRP A 5 21.58 146.55 22.04
C TRP A 5 20.47 145.68 21.41
N GLU A 6 20.45 145.54 20.07
CA GLU A 6 19.48 144.74 19.33
C GLU A 6 19.51 143.24 19.63
N GLU A 7 20.68 142.61 19.80
CA GLU A 7 20.77 141.15 20.02
C GLU A 7 20.22 140.74 21.39
N TYR A 8 20.46 141.57 22.42
CA TYR A 8 19.88 141.36 23.75
C TYR A 8 18.36 141.55 23.74
N PHE A 9 17.86 142.49 22.94
CA PHE A 9 16.41 142.71 22.84
C PHE A 9 15.71 141.52 22.18
N GLN A 10 16.28 140.92 21.13
CA GLN A 10 15.65 139.77 20.48
C GLN A 10 15.67 138.50 21.33
N LEU A 11 16.77 138.21 22.03
CA LEU A 11 16.82 137.07 22.97
C LEU A 11 15.85 137.25 24.14
N ALA A 12 15.79 138.45 24.73
CA ALA A 12 14.83 138.75 25.79
C ALA A 12 13.37 138.70 25.31
N LEU A 13 13.11 139.08 24.06
CA LEU A 13 11.78 138.99 23.46
C LEU A 13 11.40 137.54 23.18
N GLN A 14 12.33 136.71 22.72
CA GLN A 14 12.09 135.29 22.43
C GLN A 14 11.89 134.49 23.73
N GLU A 15 12.69 134.74 24.78
CA GLU A 15 12.49 134.14 26.11
C GLU A 15 11.19 134.62 26.78
N LYS A 16 10.85 135.91 26.66
CA LYS A 16 9.56 136.42 27.16
C LYS A 16 8.38 135.89 26.37
N LEU A 17 8.51 135.63 25.07
CA LEU A 17 7.46 135.01 24.26
C LEU A 17 7.29 133.54 24.63
N SER A 18 8.37 132.78 24.84
CA SER A 18 8.28 131.38 25.28
C SER A 18 7.74 131.24 26.70
N ARG A 19 8.11 132.13 27.64
CA ARG A 19 7.50 132.17 28.98
C ARG A 19 6.05 132.65 28.96
N LYS A 20 5.67 133.62 28.10
CA LYS A 20 4.27 133.97 27.86
C LYS A 20 3.48 132.79 27.27
N ILE A 21 4.05 132.01 26.35
CA ILE A 21 3.36 130.87 25.74
C ILE A 21 3.17 129.70 26.73
N LEU A 22 4.03 129.58 27.76
CA LEU A 22 3.88 128.54 28.79
C LEU A 22 2.99 128.97 29.98
N GLU A 23 2.98 130.25 30.36
CA GLU A 23 2.11 130.79 31.42
C GLU A 23 0.70 131.16 30.91
N GLN A 24 0.51 131.33 29.59
CA GLN A 24 -0.81 131.43 28.91
C GLN A 24 -1.51 130.07 28.68
N LYS A 25 -0.99 128.96 29.23
CA LYS A 25 -1.76 127.71 29.35
C LYS A 25 -2.70 127.68 30.56
N VAL A 26 -2.67 128.72 31.42
CA VAL A 26 -3.66 128.98 32.47
C VAL A 26 -4.60 130.12 32.05
N HIS A 27 -5.08 130.03 30.81
CA HIS A 27 -6.28 130.75 30.41
C HIS A 27 -7.45 129.80 30.52
N HIS A 28 -8.39 130.17 31.39
CA HIS A 28 -9.81 129.84 31.33
C HIS A 28 -10.22 129.46 29.89
N PHE A 29 -10.24 128.16 29.60
CA PHE A 29 -10.94 127.67 28.42
C PHE A 29 -12.38 128.14 28.57
N PRO A 30 -12.99 128.78 27.54
CA PRO A 30 -14.42 129.09 27.58
C PRO A 30 -15.19 127.85 28.02
N PRO A 31 -16.17 127.92 28.93
CA PRO A 31 -16.97 126.77 29.39
C PRO A 31 -17.49 125.86 28.25
N VAL A 32 -17.59 126.42 27.04
CA VAL A 32 -17.95 125.74 25.80
C VAL A 32 -16.93 124.68 25.35
N LEU A 33 -15.62 124.90 25.50
CA LEU A 33 -14.58 123.95 25.03
C LEU A 33 -14.44 122.73 25.95
N GLN A 34 -14.55 122.92 27.28
CA GLN A 34 -14.53 121.82 28.26
C GLN A 34 -15.75 120.90 28.10
N LEU A 35 -16.90 121.48 27.76
CA LEU A 35 -18.13 120.74 27.50
C LEU A 35 -18.05 119.96 26.18
N LEU A 36 -17.34 120.49 25.17
CA LEU A 36 -17.06 119.78 23.93
C LEU A 36 -16.11 118.59 24.16
N GLU A 37 -15.06 118.75 24.96
CA GLU A 37 -14.15 117.66 25.31
C GLU A 37 -14.87 116.54 26.07
N LYS A 38 -15.69 116.87 27.08
CA LYS A 38 -16.52 115.87 27.78
C LYS A 38 -17.60 115.23 26.91
N LYS A 39 -18.16 115.96 25.94
CA LYS A 39 -19.05 115.39 24.92
C LYS A 39 -18.32 114.44 23.97
N GLN A 40 -17.06 114.74 23.66
CA GLN A 40 -16.22 113.90 22.81
C GLN A 40 -15.78 112.63 23.55
N GLU A 41 -15.39 112.72 24.82
CA GLU A 41 -15.13 111.55 25.68
C GLU A 41 -16.36 110.64 25.83
N LEU A 42 -17.56 111.21 25.98
CA LEU A 42 -18.81 110.43 26.04
C LEU A 42 -19.08 109.73 24.71
N ALA A 43 -18.89 110.42 23.59
CA ALA A 43 -19.06 109.84 22.26
C ALA A 43 -18.04 108.71 21.98
N ASP A 44 -16.78 108.89 22.39
CA ASP A 44 -15.74 107.87 22.26
C ASP A 44 -16.03 106.65 23.16
N ALA A 45 -16.53 106.89 24.39
CA ALA A 45 -16.96 105.82 25.30
C ALA A 45 -18.21 105.07 24.79
N ASP A 46 -19.18 105.79 24.21
CA ASP A 46 -20.36 105.20 23.58
C ASP A 46 -19.99 104.37 22.35
N GLN A 47 -19.04 104.84 21.52
CA GLN A 47 -18.48 104.07 20.41
C GLN A 47 -17.72 102.83 20.91
N ALA A 48 -16.93 102.94 21.98
CA ALA A 48 -16.24 101.81 22.60
C ALA A 48 -17.22 100.78 23.17
N LEU A 49 -18.33 101.22 23.78
CA LEU A 49 -19.38 100.32 24.26
C LEU A 49 -20.11 99.63 23.09
N GLN A 50 -20.35 100.35 22.00
CA GLN A 50 -21.02 99.81 20.82
C GLN A 50 -20.16 98.76 20.12
N THR A 51 -18.86 99.04 19.93
CA THR A 51 -17.91 98.05 19.41
C THR A 51 -17.80 96.83 20.32
N GLN A 52 -17.83 97.02 21.66
CA GLN A 52 -17.83 95.90 22.60
C GLN A 52 -19.12 95.05 22.50
N LYS A 53 -20.29 95.68 22.33
CA LYS A 53 -21.56 94.98 22.10
C LYS A 53 -21.54 94.18 20.80
N GLU A 54 -21.01 94.74 19.72
CA GLU A 54 -20.85 94.05 18.44
C GLU A 54 -19.89 92.86 18.55
N VAL A 55 -18.76 93.03 19.25
CA VAL A 55 -17.81 91.94 19.54
C VAL A 55 -18.46 90.86 20.42
N PHE A 56 -19.32 91.23 21.37
CA PHE A 56 -20.05 90.26 22.17
C PHE A 56 -21.09 89.51 21.35
N GLN A 57 -21.87 90.21 20.52
CA GLN A 57 -22.88 89.60 19.64
C GLN A 57 -22.25 88.64 18.63
N THR A 58 -21.13 89.03 18.00
CA THR A 58 -20.38 88.15 17.07
C THR A 58 -19.83 86.92 17.78
N LYS A 59 -19.28 87.06 18.99
CA LYS A 59 -18.83 85.92 19.82
C LYS A 59 -19.98 85.00 20.20
N MET A 60 -21.15 85.54 20.57
CA MET A 60 -22.34 84.74 20.88
C MET A 60 -22.86 83.99 19.66
N ALA A 61 -22.90 84.63 18.49
CA ALA A 61 -23.29 83.98 17.24
C ALA A 61 -22.33 82.84 16.87
N ALA A 62 -21.02 83.03 17.00
CA ALA A 62 -20.02 81.99 16.74
C ALA A 62 -20.15 80.80 17.71
N LEU A 63 -20.44 81.03 18.99
CA LEU A 63 -20.71 79.96 19.95
C LEU A 63 -21.99 79.22 19.61
N GLN A 64 -23.07 79.92 19.24
CA GLN A 64 -24.32 79.29 18.83
C GLN A 64 -24.14 78.40 17.59
N GLN A 65 -23.41 78.87 16.57
CA GLN A 65 -23.07 78.05 15.40
C GLN A 65 -22.28 76.79 15.80
N ARG A 66 -21.27 76.94 16.67
CA ARG A 66 -20.48 75.80 17.14
C ARG A 66 -21.30 74.78 17.93
N TRP A 67 -22.28 75.23 18.71
CA TRP A 67 -23.23 74.35 19.39
C TRP A 67 -24.10 73.57 18.40
N GLN A 68 -24.61 74.23 17.35
CA GLN A 68 -25.39 73.58 16.29
C GLN A 68 -24.55 72.53 15.55
N GLU A 69 -23.31 72.86 15.16
CA GLU A 69 -22.40 71.90 14.50
C GLU A 69 -22.09 70.68 15.37
N LEU A 70 -21.91 70.86 16.68
CA LEU A 70 -21.68 69.76 17.61
C LEU A 70 -22.90 68.86 17.73
N GLU A 71 -24.10 69.44 17.78
CA GLU A 71 -25.35 68.69 17.86
C GLU A 71 -25.62 67.91 16.57
N GLU A 72 -25.34 68.49 15.40
CA GLU A 72 -25.41 67.79 14.11
C GLU A 72 -24.43 66.62 14.06
N LYS A 73 -23.16 66.83 14.43
CA LYS A 73 -22.16 65.75 14.49
C LYS A 73 -22.55 64.65 15.46
N GLU A 74 -23.13 64.99 16.61
CA GLU A 74 -23.63 64.00 17.56
C GLU A 74 -24.77 63.17 16.96
N ARG A 75 -25.71 63.82 16.26
CA ARG A 75 -26.81 63.13 15.56
C ARG A 75 -26.29 62.23 14.43
N GLU A 76 -25.31 62.67 13.66
CA GLU A 76 -24.67 61.87 12.61
C GLU A 76 -23.94 60.64 13.18
N LEU A 77 -23.22 60.81 14.29
CA LEU A 77 -22.56 59.73 14.99
C LEU A 77 -23.59 58.74 15.53
N LYS A 78 -24.62 59.20 16.23
CA LYS A 78 -25.74 58.38 16.72
C LYS A 78 -26.41 57.62 15.58
N GLY A 79 -26.66 58.29 14.45
CA GLY A 79 -27.21 57.65 13.25
C GLY A 79 -26.26 56.61 12.65
N SER A 80 -24.95 56.85 12.67
CA SER A 80 -23.94 55.89 12.21
C SER A 80 -23.87 54.67 13.12
N PHE A 81 -23.85 54.86 14.44
CA PHE A 81 -23.91 53.75 15.41
C PHE A 81 -25.13 52.89 15.20
N PHE A 82 -26.31 53.50 15.01
CA PHE A 82 -27.53 52.75 14.72
C PHE A 82 -27.43 51.93 13.42
N ARG A 83 -26.83 52.48 12.37
CA ARG A 83 -26.59 51.74 11.11
C ARG A 83 -25.61 50.59 11.29
N PHE A 84 -24.53 50.79 12.06
CA PHE A 84 -23.56 49.74 12.37
C PHE A 84 -24.18 48.63 13.21
N ASP A 85 -24.96 48.98 14.24
CA ASP A 85 -25.65 48.01 15.09
C ASP A 85 -26.65 47.17 14.27
N LYS A 86 -27.43 47.82 13.41
CA LYS A 86 -28.31 47.12 12.47
C LYS A 86 -27.54 46.18 11.53
N PHE A 87 -26.40 46.62 11.00
CA PHE A 87 -25.55 45.77 10.16
C PHE A 87 -25.01 44.54 10.92
N LEU A 88 -24.61 44.70 12.18
CA LEU A 88 -24.15 43.61 13.02
C LEU A 88 -25.26 42.60 13.30
N GLN A 89 -26.47 43.08 13.63
CA GLN A 89 -27.64 42.22 13.83
C GLN A 89 -28.01 41.44 12.55
N ASP A 90 -27.98 42.11 11.39
CA ASP A 90 -28.22 41.46 10.09
C ASP A 90 -27.13 40.42 9.76
N ALA A 91 -25.87 40.69 10.13
CA ALA A 91 -24.75 39.76 9.93
C ALA A 91 -24.85 38.53 10.86
N GLU A 92 -25.22 38.72 12.13
CA GLU A 92 -25.47 37.63 13.07
C GLU A 92 -26.66 36.76 12.65
N ALA A 93 -27.75 37.37 12.17
CA ALA A 93 -28.90 36.65 11.61
C ALA A 93 -28.55 35.86 10.33
N ARG A 94 -27.56 36.30 9.55
CA ARG A 94 -27.01 35.52 8.44
C ARG A 94 -26.10 34.38 8.92
N ARG A 95 -25.31 34.59 9.99
CA ARG A 95 -24.40 33.58 10.56
C ARG A 95 -25.11 32.30 10.99
N SER A 96 -26.33 32.38 11.51
CA SER A 96 -27.14 31.20 11.86
C SER A 96 -27.49 30.35 10.63
N ARG A 97 -27.76 30.97 9.48
CA ARG A 97 -27.97 30.25 8.19
C ARG A 97 -26.70 29.55 7.70
N PHE A 98 -25.53 30.05 8.08
CA PHE A 98 -24.26 29.42 7.75
C PHE A 98 -23.86 28.31 8.71
N GLN A 99 -24.61 27.98 9.78
CA GLN A 99 -24.32 26.81 10.64
C GLN A 99 -24.60 25.47 9.93
N GLU A 100 -25.56 25.46 9.00
CA GLU A 100 -25.88 24.29 8.18
C GLU A 100 -24.71 23.86 7.28
N VAL A 101 -23.88 24.79 6.83
CA VAL A 101 -22.75 24.51 5.92
C VAL A 101 -21.61 23.76 6.63
N PRO A 102 -21.07 24.19 7.78
CA PRO A 102 -20.12 23.43 8.59
C PRO A 102 -20.63 22.06 9.01
N GLU A 103 -21.91 21.92 9.37
CA GLU A 103 -22.50 20.61 9.71
C GLU A 103 -22.53 19.67 8.49
N LEU A 104 -22.91 20.21 7.32
CA LEU A 104 -22.89 19.47 6.07
C LEU A 104 -21.46 19.07 5.67
N VAL A 105 -20.48 19.96 5.79
CA VAL A 105 -19.06 19.67 5.58
C VAL A 105 -18.59 18.59 6.55
N ALA A 106 -18.89 18.70 7.85
CA ALA A 106 -18.52 17.68 8.84
C ALA A 106 -19.16 16.32 8.55
N ARG A 107 -20.41 16.28 8.06
CA ARG A 107 -21.06 15.05 7.60
C ARG A 107 -20.38 14.48 6.35
N PHE A 108 -19.98 15.32 5.39
CA PHE A 108 -19.22 14.89 4.22
C PHE A 108 -17.85 14.34 4.60
N ASP A 109 -17.13 15.00 5.50
CA ASP A 109 -15.85 14.51 6.02
C ASP A 109 -16.03 13.17 6.75
N GLY A 110 -17.10 13.03 7.55
CA GLY A 110 -17.47 11.77 8.19
C GLY A 110 -17.75 10.65 7.17
N LEU A 111 -18.52 10.94 6.12
CA LEU A 111 -18.79 9.99 5.03
C LEU A 111 -17.52 9.64 4.25
N ALA A 112 -16.65 10.60 3.96
CA ALA A 112 -15.38 10.35 3.29
C ALA A 112 -14.44 9.48 4.14
N ASN A 113 -14.38 9.74 5.45
CA ASN A 113 -13.58 8.97 6.41
C ASN A 113 -14.10 7.53 6.54
N THR A 114 -15.41 7.35 6.67
CA THR A 114 -16.03 6.01 6.71
C THR A 114 -15.84 5.26 5.39
N GLN A 115 -15.99 5.93 4.25
CA GLN A 115 -15.71 5.34 2.94
C GLN A 115 -14.24 4.93 2.80
N ALA A 116 -13.31 5.75 3.27
CA ALA A 116 -11.88 5.43 3.26
C ALA A 116 -11.56 4.23 4.18
N ALA A 117 -12.18 4.16 5.36
CA ALA A 117 -12.04 3.03 6.27
C ALA A 117 -12.58 1.73 5.66
N LEU A 118 -13.77 1.76 5.06
CA LEU A 118 -14.36 0.60 4.39
C LEU A 118 -13.50 0.10 3.22
N ARG A 119 -12.93 1.01 2.43
CA ARG A 119 -12.00 0.63 1.35
C ARG A 119 -10.71 0.00 1.87
N ARG A 120 -10.22 0.41 3.04
CA ARG A 120 -9.05 -0.22 3.67
C ARG A 120 -9.39 -1.64 4.11
N THR A 121 -10.51 -1.82 4.81
CA THR A 121 -10.94 -3.15 5.25
C THR A 121 -11.23 -4.09 4.07
N GLU A 122 -11.80 -3.57 2.98
CA GLU A 122 -12.03 -4.36 1.76
C GLU A 122 -10.70 -4.82 1.13
N ARG A 123 -9.70 -3.93 1.06
CA ARG A 123 -8.36 -4.29 0.55
C ARG A 123 -7.67 -5.32 1.44
N GLU A 124 -7.78 -5.19 2.76
CA GLU A 124 -7.24 -6.15 3.71
C GLU A 124 -7.90 -7.52 3.54
N GLN A 125 -9.23 -7.57 3.45
CA GLN A 125 -9.98 -8.80 3.20
C GLN A 125 -9.62 -9.44 1.86
N LEU A 126 -9.47 -8.65 0.79
CA LEU A 126 -9.05 -9.16 -0.51
C LEU A 126 -7.63 -9.74 -0.46
N ALA A 127 -6.70 -9.06 0.23
CA ALA A 127 -5.34 -9.56 0.41
C ALA A 127 -5.32 -10.87 1.22
N GLU A 128 -6.12 -10.98 2.28
CA GLU A 128 -6.27 -12.22 3.06
C GLU A 128 -6.84 -13.36 2.20
N LEU A 129 -7.85 -13.08 1.37
CA LEU A 129 -8.43 -14.04 0.44
C LEU A 129 -7.42 -14.49 -0.62
N GLU A 130 -6.61 -13.59 -1.16
CA GLU A 130 -5.54 -13.93 -2.11
C GLU A 130 -4.48 -14.82 -1.47
N VAL A 131 -4.04 -14.50 -0.25
CA VAL A 131 -3.10 -15.35 0.51
C VAL A 131 -3.70 -16.72 0.80
N ALA A 132 -4.97 -16.79 1.21
CA ALA A 132 -5.66 -18.05 1.46
C ALA A 132 -5.79 -18.89 0.19
N ARG A 133 -6.15 -18.27 -0.95
CA ARG A 133 -6.20 -18.93 -2.26
C ARG A 133 -4.83 -19.46 -2.69
N ALA A 134 -3.78 -18.66 -2.54
CA ALA A 134 -2.41 -19.08 -2.84
C ALA A 134 -1.96 -20.26 -1.98
N ARG A 135 -2.32 -20.28 -0.68
CA ARG A 135 -2.05 -21.43 0.21
C ARG A 135 -2.78 -22.68 -0.24
N LEU A 136 -4.07 -22.57 -0.56
CA LEU A 136 -4.87 -23.70 -1.06
C LEU A 136 -4.34 -24.24 -2.38
N GLN A 137 -3.89 -23.36 -3.27
CA GLN A 137 -3.31 -23.75 -4.55
C GLN A 137 -2.00 -24.49 -4.36
N ARG A 138 -1.08 -23.98 -3.52
CA ARG A 138 0.16 -24.70 -3.17
C ARG A 138 -0.10 -26.08 -2.60
N LEU A 139 -1.05 -26.19 -1.67
CA LEU A 139 -1.43 -27.50 -1.12
C LEU A 139 -1.93 -28.42 -2.23
N ARG A 140 -2.81 -27.94 -3.09
CA ARG A 140 -3.31 -28.71 -4.24
C ARG A 140 -2.18 -29.18 -5.15
N ASP A 141 -1.25 -28.31 -5.49
CA ASP A 141 -0.11 -28.63 -6.36
C ASP A 141 0.77 -29.70 -5.71
N THR A 142 1.11 -29.55 -4.42
CA THR A 142 1.89 -30.57 -3.68
C THR A 142 1.18 -31.92 -3.61
N TRP A 143 -0.14 -31.94 -3.43
CA TRP A 143 -0.92 -33.19 -3.44
C TRP A 143 -0.97 -33.81 -4.84
N GLN A 144 -1.07 -33.00 -5.89
CA GLN A 144 -1.00 -33.50 -7.26
C GLN A 144 0.36 -34.13 -7.56
N ASP A 145 1.46 -33.48 -7.15
CA ASP A 145 2.82 -34.00 -7.31
C ASP A 145 3.01 -35.32 -6.55
N GLU A 146 2.53 -35.42 -5.31
CA GLU A 146 2.61 -36.64 -4.52
C GLU A 146 1.82 -37.79 -5.17
N VAL A 147 0.60 -37.54 -5.64
CA VAL A 147 -0.21 -38.55 -6.34
C VAL A 147 0.49 -39.03 -7.62
N LEU A 148 1.09 -38.11 -8.38
CA LEU A 148 1.87 -38.45 -9.56
C LEU A 148 3.09 -39.32 -9.19
N TRP A 149 3.83 -38.95 -8.15
CA TRP A 149 4.99 -39.71 -7.68
C TRP A 149 4.61 -41.12 -7.23
N GLN A 150 3.56 -41.26 -6.43
CA GLN A 150 3.03 -42.55 -6.00
C GLN A 150 2.55 -43.38 -7.20
N GLY A 151 1.91 -42.75 -8.18
CA GLY A 151 1.51 -43.38 -9.43
C GLY A 151 2.68 -43.93 -10.23
N GLN A 152 3.74 -43.14 -10.41
CA GLN A 152 4.98 -43.57 -11.07
C GLN A 152 5.67 -44.70 -10.29
N ARG A 153 5.73 -44.59 -8.96
CA ARG A 153 6.31 -45.62 -8.11
C ARG A 153 5.55 -46.94 -8.22
N ARG A 154 4.22 -46.89 -8.26
CA ARG A 154 3.38 -48.08 -8.46
C ARG A 154 3.65 -48.73 -9.81
N ALA A 155 3.76 -47.95 -10.88
CA ALA A 155 4.06 -48.48 -12.22
C ALA A 155 5.41 -49.19 -12.26
N GLN A 156 6.46 -48.60 -11.69
CA GLN A 156 7.79 -49.23 -11.59
C GLN A 156 7.76 -50.55 -10.82
N LEU A 157 6.99 -50.63 -9.73
CA LEU A 157 6.85 -51.86 -8.95
C LEU A 157 6.08 -52.93 -9.73
N GLN A 158 5.09 -52.54 -10.53
CA GLN A 158 4.34 -53.45 -11.40
C GLN A 158 5.23 -54.04 -12.49
N GLU A 159 6.02 -53.21 -13.18
CA GLU A 159 6.98 -53.66 -14.20
C GLU A 159 7.99 -54.66 -13.61
N ARG A 160 8.58 -54.35 -12.46
CA ARG A 160 9.50 -55.27 -11.78
C ARG A 160 8.86 -56.59 -11.38
N LEU A 161 7.57 -56.56 -11.00
CA LEU A 161 6.81 -57.76 -10.68
C LEU A 161 6.56 -58.61 -11.94
N GLU A 162 6.22 -57.98 -13.05
CA GLU A 162 6.03 -58.63 -14.35
C GLU A 162 7.33 -59.26 -14.85
N GLU A 163 8.45 -58.54 -14.80
CA GLU A 163 9.77 -59.12 -15.13
C GLU A 163 10.11 -60.33 -14.26
N ALA A 164 9.85 -60.27 -12.95
CA ALA A 164 10.11 -61.38 -12.04
C ALA A 164 9.23 -62.58 -12.35
N ARG A 165 7.95 -62.35 -12.70
CA ARG A 165 7.02 -63.40 -13.13
C ARG A 165 7.47 -64.04 -14.43
N GLU A 166 7.86 -63.26 -15.42
CA GLU A 166 8.37 -63.76 -16.70
C GLU A 166 9.63 -64.61 -16.51
N ARG A 167 10.57 -64.15 -15.68
CA ARG A 167 11.76 -64.93 -15.33
C ARG A 167 11.40 -66.24 -14.64
N THR A 168 10.43 -66.23 -13.73
CA THR A 168 9.98 -67.43 -13.02
C THR A 168 9.37 -68.43 -14.00
N LEU A 169 8.44 -67.99 -14.83
CA LEU A 169 7.80 -68.82 -15.87
C LEU A 169 8.82 -69.41 -16.85
N HIS A 170 9.82 -68.61 -17.25
CA HIS A 170 10.90 -69.07 -18.11
C HIS A 170 11.71 -70.21 -17.49
N TRP A 171 12.08 -70.08 -16.22
CA TRP A 171 12.84 -71.11 -15.52
C TRP A 171 12.00 -72.33 -15.17
N GLU A 172 10.71 -72.16 -14.87
CA GLU A 172 9.77 -73.27 -14.70
C GLU A 172 9.64 -74.08 -15.99
N SER A 173 9.49 -73.41 -17.14
CA SER A 173 9.44 -74.06 -18.45
C SER A 173 10.72 -74.85 -18.74
N LYS A 174 11.90 -74.23 -18.52
CA LYS A 174 13.19 -74.91 -18.65
C LYS A 174 13.32 -76.12 -17.72
N TRP A 175 12.89 -75.98 -16.47
CA TRP A 175 12.91 -77.07 -15.50
C TRP A 175 12.02 -78.23 -15.93
N ILE A 176 10.81 -77.95 -16.41
CA ILE A 176 9.89 -78.95 -16.96
C ILE A 176 10.52 -79.65 -18.16
N GLN A 177 11.16 -78.92 -19.08
CA GLN A 177 11.87 -79.51 -20.23
C GLN A 177 12.97 -80.46 -19.77
N ILE A 178 13.86 -80.02 -18.87
CA ILE A 178 14.95 -80.85 -18.33
C ILE A 178 14.38 -82.11 -17.67
N ARG A 179 13.33 -81.97 -16.85
CA ARG A 179 12.67 -83.09 -16.16
C ARG A 179 12.05 -84.08 -17.14
N ASN A 180 11.37 -83.60 -18.17
CA ASN A 180 10.77 -84.46 -19.20
C ASN A 180 11.84 -85.22 -19.97
N THR A 181 12.93 -84.55 -20.40
CA THR A 181 14.06 -85.21 -21.06
C THR A 181 14.72 -86.24 -20.16
N ALA A 182 14.91 -85.94 -18.88
CA ALA A 182 15.46 -86.89 -17.91
C ALA A 182 14.54 -88.12 -17.73
N ALA A 183 13.22 -87.92 -17.67
CA ALA A 183 12.24 -89.00 -17.60
C ALA A 183 12.27 -89.88 -18.86
N GLU A 184 12.34 -89.29 -20.05
CA GLU A 184 12.48 -90.02 -21.32
C GLU A 184 13.77 -90.86 -21.36
N LYS A 185 14.91 -90.28 -20.95
CA LYS A 185 16.19 -91.01 -20.89
C LYS A 185 16.16 -92.15 -19.88
N THR A 186 15.53 -91.94 -18.72
CA THR A 186 15.35 -92.97 -17.69
C THR A 186 14.47 -94.10 -18.19
N LEU A 187 13.39 -93.79 -18.90
CA LEU A 187 12.50 -94.77 -19.51
C LEU A 187 13.21 -95.58 -20.61
N LEU A 188 13.96 -94.91 -21.49
CA LEU A 188 14.75 -95.58 -22.53
C LEU A 188 15.78 -96.52 -21.91
N LEU A 189 16.52 -96.06 -20.90
CA LEU A 189 17.47 -96.90 -20.17
C LEU A 189 16.77 -98.13 -19.58
N GLY A 190 15.64 -97.95 -18.88
CA GLY A 190 14.85 -99.05 -18.35
C GLY A 190 14.42 -100.06 -19.42
N ARG A 191 13.93 -99.58 -20.58
CA ARG A 191 13.56 -100.43 -21.72
C ARG A 191 14.75 -101.20 -22.29
N THR A 192 15.89 -100.54 -22.48
CA THR A 192 17.12 -101.18 -22.98
C THR A 192 17.62 -102.23 -22.00
N ARG A 193 17.60 -101.95 -20.70
CA ARG A 193 17.99 -102.93 -19.67
C ARG A 193 17.09 -104.16 -19.68
N MET A 194 15.77 -103.97 -19.78
CA MET A 194 14.83 -105.09 -19.89
C MET A 194 15.03 -105.89 -21.17
N ALA A 195 15.26 -105.24 -22.32
CA ALA A 195 15.54 -105.94 -23.56
C ALA A 195 16.85 -106.76 -23.50
N ALA A 196 17.91 -106.19 -22.92
CA ALA A 196 19.19 -106.88 -22.70
C ALA A 196 19.02 -108.12 -21.80
N LEU A 197 18.34 -107.96 -20.67
CA LEU A 197 18.06 -109.06 -19.75
C LEU A 197 17.24 -110.16 -20.42
N ASN A 198 16.19 -109.80 -21.17
CA ASN A 198 15.37 -110.76 -21.90
C ASN A 198 16.19 -111.55 -22.92
N LEU A 199 17.06 -110.89 -23.69
CA LEU A 199 17.95 -111.55 -24.64
C LEU A 199 18.95 -112.49 -23.93
N PHE A 200 19.56 -112.03 -22.83
CA PHE A 200 20.47 -112.85 -22.03
C PHE A 200 19.77 -114.11 -21.48
N GLN A 201 18.56 -113.98 -20.95
CA GLN A 201 17.77 -115.11 -20.48
C GLN A 201 17.52 -116.14 -21.59
N VAL A 202 17.20 -115.70 -22.82
CA VAL A 202 17.06 -116.59 -23.98
C VAL A 202 18.38 -117.33 -24.28
N VAL A 203 19.51 -116.63 -24.25
CA VAL A 203 20.84 -117.25 -24.43
C VAL A 203 21.14 -118.30 -23.35
N CYS A 204 20.85 -117.99 -22.08
CA CYS A 204 20.99 -118.93 -20.97
C CYS A 204 20.13 -120.18 -21.16
N GLN A 205 18.88 -120.01 -21.62
CA GLN A 205 17.98 -121.14 -21.93
C GLN A 205 18.55 -122.03 -23.04
N HIS A 206 19.07 -121.45 -24.13
CA HIS A 206 19.67 -122.22 -25.23
C HIS A 206 20.95 -122.96 -24.80
N ARG A 207 21.77 -122.35 -23.93
CA ARG A 207 22.98 -122.97 -23.36
C ARG A 207 22.68 -123.94 -22.21
N ARG A 208 21.41 -124.03 -21.75
CA ARG A 208 20.97 -124.78 -20.56
C ARG A 208 21.77 -124.44 -19.30
N GLN A 209 22.16 -123.17 -19.16
CA GLN A 209 22.87 -122.67 -17.99
C GLN A 209 21.95 -121.74 -17.18
N PRO A 210 22.00 -121.78 -15.83
CA PRO A 210 21.26 -120.81 -15.04
C PRO A 210 21.83 -119.40 -15.27
N PRO A 211 20.99 -118.35 -15.26
CA PRO A 211 21.48 -116.97 -15.32
C PRO A 211 22.28 -116.67 -14.05
N THR A 212 23.60 -116.49 -14.20
CA THR A 212 24.55 -116.26 -13.09
C THR A 212 24.93 -114.79 -12.89
N LEU A 213 24.61 -113.93 -13.85
CA LEU A 213 24.90 -112.50 -13.78
C LEU A 213 23.84 -111.76 -12.97
N ASP A 214 24.24 -110.67 -12.34
CA ASP A 214 23.31 -109.79 -11.62
C ASP A 214 22.27 -109.17 -12.58
N LEU A 215 21.07 -108.95 -12.07
CA LEU A 215 19.95 -108.38 -12.82
C LEU A 215 20.26 -106.95 -13.29
N GLU A 216 21.06 -106.21 -12.53
CA GLU A 216 21.46 -104.83 -12.87
C GLU A 216 22.72 -104.75 -13.77
N ASP A 217 23.47 -105.84 -13.92
CA ASP A 217 24.68 -105.90 -14.77
C ASP A 217 24.34 -106.05 -16.26
N THR A 218 23.81 -104.97 -16.84
CA THR A 218 23.38 -104.97 -18.24
C THR A 218 24.53 -105.04 -19.24
N GLU A 219 25.72 -104.62 -18.85
CA GLU A 219 26.91 -104.70 -19.71
C GLU A 219 27.39 -106.15 -19.81
N GLY A 220 27.50 -106.86 -18.67
CA GLY A 220 27.81 -108.28 -18.65
C GLY A 220 26.78 -109.12 -19.40
N GLN A 221 25.49 -108.82 -19.23
CA GLN A 221 24.39 -109.48 -19.95
C GLN A 221 24.55 -109.34 -21.48
N LEU A 222 24.82 -108.12 -21.98
CA LEU A 222 25.03 -107.87 -23.41
C LEU A 222 26.29 -108.53 -23.95
N GLU A 223 27.38 -108.57 -23.18
CA GLU A 223 28.62 -109.22 -23.61
C GLU A 223 28.42 -110.73 -23.78
N GLN A 224 27.67 -111.39 -22.89
CA GLN A 224 27.32 -112.80 -23.04
C GLN A 224 26.44 -113.06 -24.28
N VAL A 225 25.46 -112.19 -24.54
CA VAL A 225 24.63 -112.27 -25.76
C VAL A 225 25.50 -112.11 -27.00
N LYS A 226 26.42 -111.15 -27.02
CA LYS A 226 27.37 -110.92 -28.12
C LYS A 226 28.28 -112.12 -28.35
N LEU A 227 28.87 -112.71 -27.30
CA LEU A 227 29.68 -113.91 -27.41
C LEU A 227 28.88 -115.06 -28.02
N PHE A 228 27.67 -115.31 -27.55
CA PHE A 228 26.80 -116.34 -28.09
C PHE A 228 26.47 -116.15 -29.57
N ILE A 229 26.13 -114.92 -30.01
CA ILE A 229 25.86 -114.62 -31.42
C ILE A 229 27.10 -114.84 -32.28
N ARG A 230 28.29 -114.45 -31.78
CA ARG A 230 29.57 -114.69 -32.47
C ARG A 230 29.87 -116.18 -32.59
N ASP A 231 29.66 -116.95 -31.54
CA ASP A 231 29.84 -118.41 -31.54
C ASP A 231 28.89 -119.06 -32.56
N LEU A 232 27.60 -118.69 -32.56
CA LEU A 232 26.62 -119.17 -33.53
C LEU A 232 27.02 -118.82 -34.97
N SER A 233 27.44 -117.59 -35.22
CA SER A 233 27.88 -117.14 -36.54
C SER A 233 29.14 -117.88 -37.00
N GLY A 234 30.09 -118.12 -36.09
CA GLY A 234 31.28 -118.94 -36.34
C GLY A 234 30.91 -120.37 -36.70
N MET A 235 29.99 -120.99 -35.96
CA MET A 235 29.48 -122.33 -36.26
C MET A 235 28.78 -122.38 -37.61
N LEU A 236 27.90 -121.43 -37.91
CA LEU A 236 27.20 -121.35 -39.20
C LEU A 236 28.17 -121.13 -40.38
N ALA A 237 29.20 -120.31 -40.20
CA ALA A 237 30.22 -120.08 -41.23
C ALA A 237 31.10 -121.31 -41.46
N SER A 238 31.27 -122.17 -40.44
CA SER A 238 32.01 -123.43 -40.54
C SER A 238 31.20 -124.59 -41.14
N LEU A 239 29.87 -124.42 -41.32
CA LEU A 239 29.06 -125.40 -42.05
C LEU A 239 29.34 -125.27 -43.55
N PRO A 240 29.66 -126.35 -44.27
CA PRO A 240 29.84 -126.30 -45.71
C PRO A 240 28.53 -125.82 -46.35
N GLN A 241 28.58 -124.77 -47.18
CA GLN A 241 27.43 -124.41 -48.01
C GLN A 241 27.12 -125.62 -48.90
N ALA A 242 25.94 -126.22 -48.68
CA ALA A 242 25.44 -127.25 -49.58
C ALA A 242 25.34 -126.62 -50.98
N LYS A 243 26.17 -127.10 -51.91
CA LYS A 243 26.00 -126.81 -53.34
C LYS A 243 24.59 -127.28 -53.76
N PRO A 244 23.94 -126.56 -54.69
CA PRO A 244 22.56 -126.83 -55.10
C PRO A 244 22.36 -128.25 -55.63
#